data_AF-A0A0M4GBZ3-F1
#
_entry.id   AF-A0A0M4GBZ3-F1
#
_cell.length_a   1.000
_cell.length_b   1.000
_cell.length_c   1.000
_cell.angle_alpha   90.00
_cell.angle_beta   90.00
_cell.angle_gamma   90.00
#
_symmetry.space_group_name_H-M   'P 1'
#
loop_
_entity.id
_entity.type
_entity.pdbx_description
1 polymer ?
#
loop_
_entity_poly.entity_id
_entity_poly.type
_entity_poly.pdbx_seq_one_letter_code
_entity_poly.pdbx_strand_id
1 'polypeptide(L)'
;MSLRSWEPIVAEYSDKLGAYDEAVVFDDATADRLISAAQTLSSTLTTQGSDRTSWAATASVDFKGHYAEVFDTNSKAGSTDCTNISSALNDLVSEVQALKRAAAAERSRRAQAKEWADRQDHETFLKKGWDWLTSQDQPPPGPDQVPLPQPHEPVTSSWSEPAPAASGSVSSACPDDLRTYATNISGANDTVVTQKGTLDGAISDFATACAWCTIDASGITAALTSFTSNNTSEAAWVNTVADAFEAAGGGDGGISTVSDEAIAACLEAAGVAENRKPLDVASPQIMGDPQTSGYADDPVNTTTGNFVEPEADLVFTGAAASLGFERVYNSVSTSHDSDGAPGAFGPGWSSTADERLVVDDEGATWVRATGRHVVFPRAGAGWGRAVGENLWLEALDAADTGDDGAASAADDGTGGAARACGAGGFVVSDNEGGRWCFDAAGRPAWWGRGAGTRVERSYDCAGRLAGLVHERGRGVDVVWDESGSRIAALVAWDGRRADFSYDSSGRLVGVTRSGGGGAPLRVGRVGAHRTGD
;
A
#
# COMPACT_ATOMS: atom_id res chain seq x y z
N MET A 1 34.16 57.91 20.42
CA MET A 1 34.46 56.51 20.05
C MET A 1 33.41 55.63 20.69
N SER A 2 32.41 55.19 19.93
CA SER A 2 31.44 54.20 20.39
C SER A 2 31.71 52.92 19.62
N LEU A 3 32.23 51.92 20.32
CA LEU A 3 32.37 50.55 19.83
C LEU A 3 30.95 50.03 19.56
N ARG A 4 30.58 49.88 18.29
CA ARG A 4 29.39 49.11 17.92
C ARG A 4 29.73 47.64 18.10
N SER A 5 28.88 46.97 18.87
CA SER A 5 28.86 45.53 19.12
C SER A 5 28.91 44.76 17.80
N TRP A 6 29.82 43.79 17.73
CA TRP A 6 29.75 42.72 16.74
C TRP A 6 28.62 41.78 17.17
N GLU A 7 27.53 41.78 16.44
CA GLU A 7 26.56 40.68 16.47
C GLU A 7 27.13 39.51 15.65
N PRO A 8 27.04 38.26 16.11
CA PRO A 8 27.42 37.11 15.31
C PRO A 8 26.45 36.99 14.12
N ILE A 9 26.98 37.06 12.90
CA ILE A 9 26.21 36.81 11.68
C ILE A 9 26.06 35.28 11.55
N VAL A 10 24.82 34.81 11.60
CA VAL A 10 24.41 33.40 11.58
C VAL A 10 24.61 32.82 10.17
N ALA A 11 25.06 31.56 10.08
CA ALA A 11 25.30 30.82 8.84
C ALA A 11 24.01 30.69 8.01
N GLU A 12 23.99 31.27 6.80
CA GLU A 12 22.76 31.49 6.04
C GLU A 12 22.29 30.24 5.24
N TYR A 13 23.20 29.29 4.95
CA TYR A 13 22.88 28.03 4.27
C TYR A 13 22.59 26.87 5.23
N SER A 14 23.33 26.73 6.34
CA SER A 14 23.06 25.70 7.35
C SER A 14 21.64 25.77 7.95
N ASP A 15 21.10 26.98 8.17
CA ASP A 15 19.75 27.18 8.74
C ASP A 15 18.60 26.92 7.74
N LYS A 16 18.89 26.70 6.46
CA LYS A 16 17.90 26.50 5.38
C LYS A 16 17.79 25.06 4.87
N LEU A 17 18.46 24.11 5.52
CA LEU A 17 18.53 22.71 5.08
C LEU A 17 17.27 21.86 5.39
N GLY A 18 16.33 22.34 6.20
CA GLY A 18 15.05 21.63 6.43
C GLY A 18 15.24 20.15 6.83
N ALA A 19 14.65 19.23 6.07
CA ALA A 19 14.65 17.78 6.32
C ALA A 19 16.05 17.10 6.29
N TYR A 20 17.09 17.77 5.78
CA TYR A 20 18.45 17.21 5.75
C TYR A 20 19.16 17.22 7.10
N ASP A 21 18.67 18.00 8.07
CA ASP A 21 19.24 18.09 9.43
C ASP A 21 18.61 17.09 10.43
N GLU A 22 17.52 16.42 10.04
CA GLU A 22 16.91 15.35 10.85
C GLU A 22 17.75 14.06 10.78
N ALA A 23 17.71 13.22 11.81
CA ALA A 23 18.41 11.94 11.81
C ALA A 23 17.60 10.85 11.08
N VAL A 24 18.26 10.01 10.27
CA VAL A 24 17.66 8.78 9.74
C VAL A 24 17.55 7.77 10.88
N VAL A 25 16.35 7.60 11.43
CA VAL A 25 16.09 6.66 12.54
C VAL A 25 15.92 5.24 11.99
N PHE A 26 17.04 4.54 11.79
CA PHE A 26 17.09 3.17 11.31
C PHE A 26 18.23 2.38 11.97
N ASP A 27 17.90 1.29 12.67
CA ASP A 27 18.88 0.43 13.34
C ASP A 27 19.21 -0.82 12.52
N ASP A 28 20.42 -0.84 11.95
CA ASP A 28 20.89 -1.92 11.06
C ASP A 28 20.93 -3.29 11.76
N ALA A 29 21.27 -3.33 13.05
CA ALA A 29 21.37 -4.57 13.81
C ALA A 29 19.98 -5.18 14.06
N THR A 30 18.97 -4.35 14.29
CA THR A 30 17.58 -4.78 14.44
C THR A 30 17.00 -5.26 13.11
N ALA A 31 17.30 -4.58 12.00
CA ALA A 31 16.96 -5.07 10.67
C ALA A 31 17.59 -6.45 10.37
N ASP A 32 18.86 -6.67 10.75
CA ASP A 32 19.54 -7.97 10.58
C ASP A 32 18.92 -9.07 11.43
N ARG A 33 18.47 -8.75 12.65
CA ARG A 33 17.75 -9.72 13.51
C ARG A 33 16.43 -10.15 12.89
N LEU A 34 15.67 -9.22 12.30
CA LEU A 34 14.43 -9.51 11.57
C LEU A 34 14.69 -10.40 10.34
N ILE A 35 15.67 -10.03 9.51
CA ILE A 35 16.10 -10.84 8.35
C ILE A 35 16.46 -12.26 8.79
N SER A 36 17.28 -12.40 9.83
CA SER A 36 17.76 -13.70 10.31
C SER A 36 16.62 -14.58 10.83
N ALA A 37 15.67 -13.98 11.57
CA ALA A 37 14.50 -14.70 12.09
C ALA A 37 13.61 -15.21 10.95
N ALA A 38 13.31 -14.35 9.97
CA ALA A 38 12.49 -14.70 8.81
C ALA A 38 13.17 -15.77 7.93
N GLN A 39 14.48 -15.67 7.67
CA GLN A 39 15.25 -16.66 6.90
C GLN A 39 15.29 -18.03 7.59
N THR A 40 15.46 -18.05 8.92
CA THR A 40 15.51 -19.29 9.70
C THR A 40 14.16 -20.01 9.63
N LEU A 41 13.06 -19.27 9.79
CA LEU A 41 11.72 -19.82 9.70
C LEU A 41 11.35 -20.27 8.28
N SER A 42 11.68 -19.48 7.26
CA SER A 42 11.49 -19.83 5.85
C SER A 42 12.21 -21.13 5.49
N SER A 43 13.48 -21.27 5.90
CA SER A 43 14.27 -22.48 5.67
C SER A 43 13.66 -23.69 6.37
N THR A 44 13.21 -23.51 7.61
CA THR A 44 12.53 -24.56 8.38
C THR A 44 11.26 -25.03 7.68
N LEU A 45 10.39 -24.10 7.24
CA LEU A 45 9.15 -24.44 6.53
C LEU A 45 9.42 -25.11 5.18
N THR A 46 10.44 -24.66 4.45
CA THR A 46 10.84 -25.28 3.17
C THR A 46 11.24 -26.75 3.36
N THR A 47 12.08 -27.04 4.36
CA THR A 47 12.45 -28.43 4.71
C THR A 47 11.25 -29.24 5.17
N GLN A 48 10.40 -28.66 6.02
CA GLN A 48 9.23 -29.37 6.50
C GLN A 48 8.21 -29.66 5.38
N GLY A 49 8.10 -28.84 4.33
CA GLY A 49 7.23 -29.14 3.19
C GLY A 49 7.55 -30.49 2.53
N SER A 50 8.85 -30.78 2.34
CA SER A 50 9.30 -32.09 1.84
C SER A 50 9.17 -33.20 2.88
N ASP A 51 9.52 -32.94 4.14
CA ASP A 51 9.46 -33.96 5.19
C ASP A 51 8.02 -34.41 5.44
N ARG A 52 7.05 -33.47 5.47
CA ARG A 52 5.62 -33.75 5.59
C ARG A 52 5.11 -34.65 4.48
N THR A 53 5.55 -34.41 3.25
CA THR A 53 5.21 -35.27 2.09
C THR A 53 5.75 -36.69 2.31
N SER A 54 6.97 -36.83 2.82
CA SER A 54 7.57 -38.13 3.14
C SER A 54 6.82 -38.84 4.26
N TRP A 55 6.50 -38.15 5.36
CA TRP A 55 5.78 -38.73 6.48
C TRP A 55 4.37 -39.17 6.08
N ALA A 56 3.66 -38.35 5.29
CA ALA A 56 2.34 -38.68 4.76
C ALA A 56 2.39 -39.91 3.84
N ALA A 57 3.43 -40.04 3.03
CA ALA A 57 3.62 -41.21 2.17
C ALA A 57 3.79 -42.50 2.99
N THR A 58 4.51 -42.46 4.11
CA THR A 58 4.63 -43.60 5.05
C THR A 58 3.29 -43.94 5.69
N ALA A 59 2.60 -42.95 6.25
CA ALA A 59 1.28 -43.15 6.87
C ALA A 59 0.22 -43.67 5.88
N SER A 60 0.33 -43.32 4.61
CA SER A 60 -0.65 -43.69 3.57
C SER A 60 -0.47 -45.12 3.01
N VAL A 61 0.59 -45.84 3.38
CA VAL A 61 0.88 -47.18 2.84
C VAL A 61 -0.31 -48.11 3.08
N ASP A 62 -0.70 -48.26 4.34
CA ASP A 62 -1.81 -49.12 4.76
C ASP A 62 -3.11 -48.37 5.02
N PHE A 63 -3.10 -47.03 4.89
CA PHE A 63 -4.31 -46.22 5.02
C PHE A 63 -5.15 -46.29 3.72
N LYS A 64 -6.39 -46.78 3.83
CA LYS A 64 -7.36 -46.91 2.73
C LYS A 64 -8.76 -46.53 3.20
N GLY A 65 -9.64 -46.15 2.26
CA GLY A 65 -11.02 -45.75 2.55
C GLY A 65 -11.19 -44.23 2.59
N HIS A 66 -12.38 -43.78 3.02
CA HIS A 66 -12.73 -42.36 3.04
C HIS A 66 -11.75 -41.52 3.87
N TYR A 67 -11.38 -41.99 5.07
CA TYR A 67 -10.49 -41.24 5.95
C TYR A 67 -9.04 -41.17 5.43
N ALA A 68 -8.64 -42.05 4.51
CA ALA A 68 -7.36 -41.93 3.81
C ALA A 68 -7.37 -40.77 2.80
N GLU A 69 -8.51 -40.50 2.15
CA GLU A 69 -8.68 -39.36 1.23
C GLU A 69 -8.69 -38.02 1.99
N VAL A 70 -9.36 -37.99 3.16
CA VAL A 70 -9.33 -36.83 4.07
C VAL A 70 -7.89 -36.56 4.54
N PHE A 71 -7.16 -37.61 4.96
CA PHE A 71 -5.75 -37.50 5.34
C PHE A 71 -4.86 -36.98 4.21
N ASP A 72 -4.99 -37.53 3.00
CA ASP A 72 -4.22 -37.11 1.83
C ASP A 72 -4.49 -35.63 1.48
N THR A 73 -5.76 -35.21 1.55
CA THR A 73 -6.15 -33.81 1.32
C THR A 73 -5.56 -32.87 2.36
N ASN A 74 -5.71 -33.19 3.65
CA ASN A 74 -5.21 -32.37 4.75
C ASN A 74 -3.68 -32.27 4.76
N SER A 75 -2.98 -33.38 4.54
CA SER A 75 -1.51 -33.42 4.55
C SER A 75 -0.89 -32.68 3.36
N LYS A 76 -1.51 -32.74 2.16
CA LYS A 76 -1.12 -31.93 1.00
C LYS A 76 -1.34 -30.45 1.26
N ALA A 77 -2.48 -30.06 1.82
CA ALA A 77 -2.73 -28.68 2.22
C ALA A 77 -1.66 -28.18 3.20
N GLY A 78 -1.30 -28.98 4.21
CA GLY A 78 -0.21 -28.65 5.14
C GLY A 78 1.16 -28.45 4.47
N SER A 79 1.47 -29.19 3.40
CA SER A 79 2.70 -28.99 2.60
C SER A 79 2.63 -27.73 1.74
N THR A 80 1.48 -27.46 1.11
CA THR A 80 1.24 -26.22 0.36
C THR A 80 1.36 -24.98 1.25
N ASP A 81 0.80 -25.04 2.45
CA ASP A 81 0.90 -23.96 3.45
C ASP A 81 2.37 -23.61 3.74
N CYS A 82 3.25 -24.61 3.85
CA CYS A 82 4.69 -24.39 4.07
C CYS A 82 5.31 -23.59 2.93
N THR A 83 4.94 -23.91 1.69
CA THR A 83 5.47 -23.24 0.49
C THR A 83 4.99 -21.79 0.42
N ASN A 84 3.71 -21.55 0.70
CA ASN A 84 3.13 -20.21 0.66
C ASN A 84 3.75 -19.31 1.74
N ILE A 85 3.84 -19.81 2.97
CA ILE A 85 4.41 -19.05 4.09
C ILE A 85 5.92 -18.84 3.91
N SER A 86 6.68 -19.83 3.41
CA SER A 86 8.11 -19.64 3.16
C SER A 86 8.38 -18.60 2.07
N SER A 87 7.54 -18.56 1.02
CA SER A 87 7.58 -17.50 0.00
C SER A 87 7.36 -16.12 0.62
N ALA A 88 6.29 -15.93 1.40
CA ALA A 88 6.01 -14.65 2.04
C ALA A 88 7.11 -14.21 3.03
N LEU A 89 7.77 -15.15 3.71
CA LEU A 89 8.93 -14.86 4.55
C LEU A 89 10.17 -14.47 3.73
N ASN A 90 10.38 -15.06 2.55
CA ASN A 90 11.47 -14.66 1.64
C ASN A 90 11.23 -13.27 1.04
N ASP A 91 9.96 -12.93 0.79
CA ASP A 91 9.57 -11.58 0.39
C ASP A 91 9.93 -10.60 1.51
N LEU A 92 9.47 -10.84 2.75
CA LEU A 92 9.83 -10.02 3.93
C LEU A 92 11.35 -9.80 4.06
N VAL A 93 12.14 -10.86 3.88
CA VAL A 93 13.61 -10.78 3.90
C VAL A 93 14.13 -9.83 2.83
N SER A 94 13.65 -9.98 1.60
CA SER A 94 14.03 -9.13 0.47
C SER A 94 13.64 -7.68 0.73
N GLU A 95 12.48 -7.47 1.37
CA GLU A 95 11.97 -6.14 1.70
C GLU A 95 12.80 -5.42 2.75
N VAL A 96 13.09 -6.08 3.87
CA VAL A 96 13.93 -5.52 4.93
C VAL A 96 15.35 -5.24 4.43
N GLN A 97 15.88 -6.09 3.55
CA GLN A 97 17.18 -5.84 2.93
C GLN A 97 17.19 -4.60 2.04
N ALA A 98 16.13 -4.37 1.27
CA ALA A 98 16.00 -3.17 0.46
C ALA A 98 15.88 -1.91 1.33
N LEU A 99 15.07 -1.96 2.39
CA LEU A 99 14.94 -0.89 3.39
C LEU A 99 16.30 -0.54 4.02
N LYS A 100 17.08 -1.55 4.40
CA LYS A 100 18.42 -1.35 4.98
C LYS A 100 19.37 -0.63 4.01
N ARG A 101 19.36 -1.03 2.74
CA ARG A 101 20.16 -0.36 1.70
C ARG A 101 19.68 1.07 1.47
N ALA A 102 18.36 1.31 1.52
CA ALA A 102 17.76 2.62 1.36
C ALA A 102 18.13 3.57 2.50
N ALA A 103 18.08 3.08 3.74
CA ALA A 103 18.50 3.83 4.93
C ALA A 103 20.00 4.17 4.90
N ALA A 104 20.85 3.26 4.41
CA ALA A 104 22.27 3.53 4.22
C ALA A 104 22.52 4.62 3.15
N ALA A 105 21.79 4.55 2.03
CA ALA A 105 21.87 5.57 0.97
C ALA A 105 21.40 6.95 1.45
N GLU A 106 20.29 7.02 2.20
CA GLU A 106 19.80 8.26 2.82
C GLU A 106 20.81 8.87 3.81
N ARG A 107 21.41 8.05 4.70
CA ARG A 107 22.46 8.52 5.62
C ARG A 107 23.66 9.11 4.88
N SER A 108 24.10 8.47 3.79
CA SER A 108 25.20 8.95 2.96
C SER A 108 24.86 10.25 2.23
N ARG A 109 23.62 10.40 1.77
CA ARG A 109 23.14 11.64 1.13
C ARG A 109 23.10 12.81 2.09
N ARG A 110 22.56 12.63 3.32
CA ARG A 110 22.55 13.69 4.33
C ARG A 110 23.96 14.13 4.73
N ALA A 111 24.90 13.19 4.85
CA ALA A 111 26.30 13.50 5.11
C ALA A 111 26.91 14.37 4.00
N GLN A 112 26.68 14.03 2.73
CA GLN A 112 27.21 14.78 1.58
C GLN A 112 26.56 16.16 1.42
N ALA A 113 25.26 16.28 1.69
CA ALA A 113 24.55 17.56 1.69
C ALA A 113 25.09 18.50 2.78
N LYS A 114 25.34 17.96 3.99
CA LYS A 114 25.94 18.71 5.10
C LYS A 114 27.36 19.19 4.77
N GLU A 115 28.21 18.31 4.22
CA GLU A 115 29.55 18.68 3.78
C GLU A 115 29.56 19.73 2.66
N TRP A 116 28.60 19.68 1.73
CA TRP A 116 28.46 20.70 0.69
C TRP A 116 28.02 22.05 1.27
N ALA A 117 27.04 22.06 2.17
CA ALA A 117 26.57 23.27 2.84
C ALA A 117 27.70 23.93 3.64
N ASP A 118 28.45 23.14 4.40
CA ASP A 118 29.63 23.61 5.14
C ASP A 118 30.68 24.25 4.20
N ARG A 119 30.93 23.66 3.02
CA ARG A 119 31.85 24.22 2.02
C ARG A 119 31.33 25.55 1.44
N GLN A 120 30.05 25.64 1.10
CA GLN A 120 29.46 26.86 0.56
C GLN A 120 29.44 28.00 1.59
N ASP A 121 29.17 27.71 2.86
CA ASP A 121 29.27 28.71 3.94
C ASP A 121 30.71 29.23 4.13
N HIS A 122 31.72 28.39 3.89
CA HIS A 122 33.13 28.81 3.90
C HIS A 122 33.53 29.63 2.65
N GLU A 123 32.95 29.35 1.47
CA GLU A 123 33.27 30.03 0.21
C GLU A 123 32.51 31.37 0.04
N THR A 124 31.30 31.47 0.57
CA THR A 124 30.43 32.68 0.50
C THR A 124 30.95 33.84 1.38
N PHE A 125 31.96 33.60 2.21
CA PHE A 125 32.66 34.64 3.00
C PHE A 125 33.38 35.70 2.13
N LEU A 126 33.70 35.42 0.85
CA LEU A 126 34.58 36.26 0.03
C LEU A 126 33.97 36.91 -1.22
N LYS A 127 32.69 36.68 -1.56
CA LYS A 127 32.06 37.34 -2.72
C LYS A 127 30.62 37.77 -2.45
N LYS A 128 30.44 39.06 -2.11
CA LYS A 128 29.13 39.73 -2.19
C LYS A 128 28.98 40.42 -3.53
N GLY A 129 27.84 40.15 -4.17
CA GLY A 129 27.26 40.97 -5.22
C GLY A 129 27.37 40.33 -6.60
N TRP A 130 26.21 39.91 -7.13
CA TRP A 130 25.93 39.79 -8.57
C TRP A 130 26.12 38.42 -9.27
N ASP A 131 25.90 37.28 -8.59
CA ASP A 131 25.86 35.94 -9.23
C ASP A 131 24.61 35.08 -8.86
N TRP A 132 23.59 35.64 -8.18
CA TRP A 132 22.41 34.84 -7.76
C TRP A 132 21.35 34.63 -8.86
N LEU A 133 21.48 35.29 -10.01
CA LEU A 133 20.47 35.27 -11.08
C LEU A 133 20.75 34.21 -12.17
N THR A 134 21.77 33.37 -12.00
CA THR A 134 22.26 32.44 -13.04
C THR A 134 22.67 31.04 -12.55
N SER A 135 22.31 30.64 -11.33
CA SER A 135 22.88 29.45 -10.65
C SER A 135 22.81 28.15 -11.46
N GLN A 136 23.99 27.72 -11.94
CA GLN A 136 24.35 26.36 -12.35
C GLN A 136 25.11 25.61 -11.23
N ASP A 137 24.99 26.03 -9.96
CA ASP A 137 25.56 25.29 -8.82
C ASP A 137 24.47 24.54 -8.09
N GLN A 138 24.12 23.37 -8.61
CA GLN A 138 23.36 22.36 -7.88
C GLN A 138 24.31 21.61 -6.92
N PRO A 139 23.82 21.17 -5.74
CA PRO A 139 24.60 20.30 -4.88
C PRO A 139 25.04 19.04 -5.65
N PRO A 140 26.25 18.51 -5.39
CA PRO A 140 26.73 17.32 -6.08
C PRO A 140 25.74 16.16 -5.84
N PRO A 141 25.47 15.34 -6.87
CA PRO A 141 24.53 14.23 -6.75
C PRO A 141 25.03 13.29 -5.66
N GLY A 142 24.25 13.17 -4.59
CA GLY A 142 24.48 12.15 -3.58
C GLY A 142 24.24 10.75 -4.16
N PRO A 143 24.65 9.68 -3.48
CA PRO A 143 24.53 8.32 -3.98
C PRO A 143 23.07 7.95 -4.22
N ASP A 144 22.86 7.15 -5.27
CA ASP A 144 21.55 6.67 -5.73
C ASP A 144 20.67 6.18 -4.56
N GLN A 145 19.39 6.56 -4.56
CA GLN A 145 18.41 6.01 -3.61
C GLN A 145 18.16 4.54 -3.92
N VAL A 146 18.09 3.70 -2.88
CA VAL A 146 17.62 2.32 -3.05
C VAL A 146 16.10 2.29 -2.88
N PRO A 147 15.32 1.87 -3.89
CA PRO A 147 13.86 1.85 -3.81
C PRO A 147 13.34 0.87 -2.75
N LEU A 148 12.20 1.22 -2.15
CA LEU A 148 11.46 0.30 -1.31
C LEU A 148 10.64 -0.67 -2.19
N PRO A 149 10.60 -1.97 -1.85
CA PRO A 149 9.86 -2.99 -2.59
C PRO A 149 8.37 -2.68 -2.67
N GLN A 150 7.74 -3.23 -3.71
CA GLN A 150 6.31 -3.07 -3.93
C GLN A 150 5.51 -4.21 -3.30
N PRO A 151 4.29 -3.91 -2.81
CA PRO A 151 3.39 -4.93 -2.31
C PRO A 151 2.94 -5.89 -3.42
N HIS A 152 2.95 -7.19 -3.11
CA HIS A 152 2.43 -8.25 -3.98
C HIS A 152 1.00 -8.63 -3.59
N GLU A 153 0.18 -9.06 -4.56
CA GLU A 153 -1.20 -9.53 -4.32
C GLU A 153 -1.22 -10.79 -3.42
N PRO A 154 -2.22 -10.93 -2.53
CA PRO A 154 -2.32 -12.08 -1.64
C PRO A 154 -2.51 -13.38 -2.42
N VAL A 155 -1.79 -14.43 -2.04
CA VAL A 155 -1.94 -15.76 -2.64
C VAL A 155 -3.02 -16.50 -1.85
N THR A 156 -4.25 -16.48 -2.35
CA THR A 156 -5.31 -17.34 -1.80
C THR A 156 -5.16 -18.75 -2.33
N SER A 157 -4.97 -19.73 -1.44
CA SER A 157 -4.98 -21.14 -1.84
C SER A 157 -6.42 -21.58 -2.17
N SER A 158 -6.61 -22.27 -3.30
CA SER A 158 -7.87 -22.92 -3.61
C SER A 158 -8.00 -24.18 -2.76
N TRP A 159 -9.02 -24.23 -1.91
CA TRP A 159 -9.35 -25.39 -1.09
C TRP A 159 -10.70 -25.97 -1.52
N SER A 160 -10.76 -27.30 -1.62
CA SER A 160 -11.99 -28.04 -1.89
C SER A 160 -12.22 -29.03 -0.76
N GLU A 161 -13.39 -28.96 -0.15
CA GLU A 161 -13.80 -29.90 0.89
C GLU A 161 -13.89 -31.33 0.33
N PRO A 162 -13.33 -32.35 1.03
CA PRO A 162 -13.57 -33.75 0.68
C PRO A 162 -15.06 -34.09 0.69
N ALA A 163 -15.50 -34.95 -0.24
CA ALA A 163 -16.88 -35.41 -0.28
C ALA A 163 -17.21 -36.24 0.97
N PRO A 164 -18.42 -36.16 1.53
CA PRO A 164 -18.79 -36.91 2.74
C PRO A 164 -18.74 -38.43 2.52
N ALA A 165 -18.48 -39.18 3.59
CA ALA A 165 -18.43 -40.63 3.59
C ALA A 165 -19.71 -41.25 2.99
N ALA A 166 -19.54 -42.31 2.19
CA ALA A 166 -20.66 -43.09 1.70
C ALA A 166 -21.25 -43.95 2.83
N SER A 167 -22.57 -44.11 2.89
CA SER A 167 -23.20 -44.91 3.95
C SER A 167 -22.67 -46.36 3.94
N GLY A 168 -22.19 -46.82 5.09
CA GLY A 168 -21.63 -48.16 5.29
C GLY A 168 -20.21 -48.35 4.75
N SER A 169 -19.49 -47.27 4.43
CA SER A 169 -18.07 -47.35 4.07
C SER A 169 -17.18 -47.63 5.27
N VAL A 170 -15.98 -48.14 4.98
CA VAL A 170 -14.98 -48.50 5.99
C VAL A 170 -13.63 -47.93 5.57
N SER A 171 -12.82 -47.63 6.57
CA SER A 171 -11.42 -47.28 6.41
C SER A 171 -10.52 -48.30 7.10
N SER A 172 -9.29 -48.46 6.63
CA SER A 172 -8.28 -49.32 7.23
C SER A 172 -6.96 -48.57 7.38
N ALA A 173 -6.21 -48.77 8.45
CA ALA A 173 -4.87 -48.20 8.61
C ALA A 173 -4.01 -49.03 9.58
N CYS A 174 -2.70 -48.77 9.56
CA CYS A 174 -1.76 -49.13 10.61
C CYS A 174 -1.68 -47.97 11.63
N PRO A 175 -2.13 -48.15 12.89
CA PRO A 175 -2.11 -47.06 13.87
C PRO A 175 -0.71 -46.53 14.18
N ASP A 176 0.30 -47.40 14.22
CA ASP A 176 1.68 -47.02 14.56
C ASP A 176 2.27 -46.03 13.54
N ASP A 177 1.92 -46.17 12.26
CA ASP A 177 2.34 -45.23 11.21
C ASP A 177 1.64 -43.87 11.36
N LEU A 178 0.35 -43.88 11.73
CA LEU A 178 -0.40 -42.65 12.03
C LEU A 178 0.16 -41.94 13.26
N ARG A 179 0.51 -42.68 14.33
CA ARG A 179 1.18 -42.12 15.53
C ARG A 179 2.53 -41.51 15.21
N THR A 180 3.31 -42.18 14.37
CA THR A 180 4.61 -41.68 13.90
C THR A 180 4.44 -40.37 13.12
N TYR A 181 3.46 -40.31 12.21
CA TYR A 181 3.12 -39.08 11.50
C TYR A 181 2.72 -37.94 12.46
N ALA A 182 1.79 -38.20 13.39
CA ALA A 182 1.32 -37.20 14.34
C ALA A 182 2.44 -36.66 15.24
N THR A 183 3.36 -37.54 15.66
CA THR A 183 4.55 -37.16 16.45
C THR A 183 5.48 -36.26 15.65
N ASN A 184 5.76 -36.60 14.39
CA ASN A 184 6.62 -35.80 13.53
C ASN A 184 6.02 -34.42 13.24
N ILE A 185 4.71 -34.34 12.94
CA ILE A 185 4.00 -33.07 12.74
C ILE A 185 4.04 -32.21 14.01
N SER A 186 3.82 -32.81 15.18
CA SER A 186 3.82 -32.08 16.46
C SER A 186 5.20 -31.47 16.75
N GLY A 187 6.27 -32.26 16.65
CA GLY A 187 7.64 -31.75 16.86
C GLY A 187 8.06 -30.69 15.83
N ALA A 188 7.65 -30.87 14.58
CA ALA A 188 7.83 -29.87 13.53
C ALA A 188 7.07 -28.56 13.84
N ASN A 189 5.86 -28.67 14.39
CA ASN A 189 5.03 -27.53 14.78
C ASN A 189 5.62 -26.77 15.98
N ASP A 190 6.14 -27.46 16.99
CA ASP A 190 6.79 -26.83 18.17
C ASP A 190 8.00 -25.97 17.75
N THR A 191 8.75 -26.46 16.76
CA THR A 191 9.85 -25.71 16.15
C THR A 191 9.35 -24.42 15.50
N VAL A 192 8.26 -24.49 14.74
CA VAL A 192 7.64 -23.33 14.08
C VAL A 192 7.06 -22.35 15.11
N VAL A 193 6.40 -22.81 16.17
CA VAL A 193 5.88 -21.96 17.26
C VAL A 193 7.02 -21.17 17.91
N THR A 194 8.14 -21.84 18.21
CA THR A 194 9.32 -21.21 18.82
C THR A 194 9.93 -20.14 17.90
N GLN A 195 10.10 -20.48 16.62
CA GLN A 195 10.68 -19.56 15.64
C GLN A 195 9.73 -18.40 15.30
N LYS A 196 8.41 -18.63 15.27
CA LYS A 196 7.40 -17.57 15.14
C LYS A 196 7.51 -16.57 16.30
N GLY A 197 7.64 -17.03 17.55
CA GLY A 197 7.84 -16.12 18.68
C GLY A 197 9.09 -15.26 18.55
N THR A 198 10.17 -15.82 17.98
CA THR A 198 11.39 -15.07 17.66
C THR A 198 11.14 -14.03 16.56
N LEU A 199 10.40 -14.38 15.51
CA LEU A 199 10.02 -13.48 14.42
C LEU A 199 9.12 -12.33 14.91
N ASP A 200 8.07 -12.64 15.69
CA ASP A 200 7.16 -11.65 16.27
C ASP A 200 7.93 -10.61 17.11
N GLY A 201 8.88 -11.08 17.93
CA GLY A 201 9.77 -10.21 18.70
C GLY A 201 10.64 -9.31 17.82
N ALA A 202 11.22 -9.87 16.75
CA ALA A 202 12.05 -9.10 15.82
C ALA A 202 11.24 -8.06 15.03
N ILE A 203 9.99 -8.35 14.66
CA ILE A 203 9.09 -7.39 14.01
C ILE A 203 8.78 -6.22 14.96
N SER A 204 8.48 -6.51 16.24
CA SER A 204 8.20 -5.48 17.25
C SER A 204 9.42 -4.59 17.52
N ASP A 205 10.61 -5.19 17.62
CA ASP A 205 11.87 -4.44 17.79
C ASP A 205 12.12 -3.53 16.59
N PHE A 206 11.90 -4.04 15.36
CA PHE A 206 12.05 -3.27 14.13
C PHE A 206 11.10 -2.07 14.08
N ALA A 207 9.82 -2.25 14.39
CA ALA A 207 8.84 -1.16 14.44
C ALA A 207 9.22 -0.05 15.43
N THR A 208 9.94 -0.40 16.51
CA THR A 208 10.39 0.56 17.52
C THR A 208 11.69 1.26 17.13
N ALA A 209 12.66 0.52 16.59
CA ALA A 209 14.02 1.00 16.34
C ALA A 209 14.20 1.64 14.96
N CYS A 210 13.30 1.39 14.01
CA CYS A 210 13.43 1.81 12.61
C CYS A 210 12.31 2.78 12.18
N ALA A 211 12.06 3.84 12.96
CA ALA A 211 10.97 4.80 12.70
C ALA A 211 11.05 5.53 11.34
N TRP A 212 12.17 5.43 10.61
CA TRP A 212 12.28 5.92 9.24
C TRP A 212 11.38 5.16 8.23
N CYS A 213 10.96 3.94 8.55
CA CYS A 213 10.08 3.13 7.68
C CYS A 213 9.21 2.18 8.51
N THR A 214 8.05 1.75 7.98
CA THR A 214 7.26 0.69 8.64
C THR A 214 7.04 -0.50 7.71
N ILE A 215 6.93 -1.68 8.31
CA ILE A 215 6.60 -2.92 7.61
C ILE A 215 5.35 -3.49 8.28
N ASP A 216 4.32 -3.73 7.50
CA ASP A 216 3.15 -4.50 7.89
C ASP A 216 3.39 -5.98 7.56
N ALA A 217 3.77 -6.74 8.59
CA ALA A 217 3.91 -8.19 8.52
C ALA A 217 2.70 -8.92 9.16
N SER A 218 1.59 -8.23 9.40
CA SER A 218 0.42 -8.79 10.09
C SER A 218 -0.14 -10.01 9.35
N GLY A 219 -0.20 -9.98 8.01
CA GLY A 219 -0.58 -11.10 7.16
C GLY A 219 0.23 -12.37 7.40
N ILE A 220 1.56 -12.25 7.45
CA ILE A 220 2.47 -13.37 7.73
C ILE A 220 2.24 -13.92 9.14
N THR A 221 2.14 -13.04 10.15
CA THR A 221 1.97 -13.48 11.55
C THR A 221 0.61 -14.13 11.79
N ALA A 222 -0.45 -13.67 11.11
CA ALA A 222 -1.76 -14.29 11.12
C ALA A 222 -1.74 -15.66 10.45
N ALA A 223 -1.13 -15.77 9.26
CA ALA A 223 -0.96 -17.03 8.54
C ALA A 223 -0.20 -18.08 9.38
N LEU A 224 0.89 -17.69 10.04
CA LEU A 224 1.66 -18.56 10.94
C LEU A 224 0.85 -19.00 12.17
N THR A 225 -0.01 -18.14 12.70
CA THR A 225 -0.90 -18.49 13.83
C THR A 225 -1.93 -19.54 13.41
N SER A 226 -2.56 -19.33 12.26
CA SER A 226 -3.52 -20.28 11.70
C SER A 226 -2.83 -21.59 11.32
N PHE A 227 -1.62 -21.54 10.74
CA PHE A 227 -0.83 -22.72 10.40
C PHE A 227 -0.50 -23.58 11.63
N THR A 228 -0.03 -22.97 12.72
CA THR A 228 0.31 -23.74 13.93
C THR A 228 -0.93 -24.33 14.60
N SER A 229 -2.04 -23.60 14.61
CA SER A 229 -3.34 -24.11 15.08
C SER A 229 -3.85 -25.28 14.23
N ASN A 230 -3.72 -25.18 12.90
CA ASN A 230 -4.12 -26.24 11.98
C ASN A 230 -3.27 -27.49 12.19
N ASN A 231 -1.96 -27.35 12.39
CA ASN A 231 -1.07 -28.49 12.64
C ASN A 231 -1.36 -29.18 13.98
N THR A 232 -1.68 -28.42 15.04
CA THR A 232 -2.14 -28.99 16.31
C THR A 232 -3.44 -29.77 16.14
N SER A 233 -4.39 -29.21 15.37
CA SER A 233 -5.66 -29.86 15.07
C SER A 233 -5.47 -31.13 14.24
N GLU A 234 -4.57 -31.11 13.26
CA GLU A 234 -4.23 -32.25 12.41
C GLU A 234 -3.57 -33.37 13.23
N ALA A 235 -2.62 -33.05 14.12
CA ALA A 235 -2.03 -34.05 15.01
C ALA A 235 -3.08 -34.68 15.96
N ALA A 236 -4.02 -33.89 16.47
CA ALA A 236 -5.12 -34.39 17.29
C ALA A 236 -6.07 -35.29 16.48
N TRP A 237 -6.38 -34.90 15.24
CA TRP A 237 -7.19 -35.68 14.31
C TRP A 237 -6.55 -37.04 14.02
N VAL A 238 -5.27 -37.06 13.63
CA VAL A 238 -4.55 -38.29 13.28
C VAL A 238 -4.47 -39.22 14.50
N ASN A 239 -4.21 -38.67 15.69
CA ASN A 239 -4.20 -39.46 16.92
C ASN A 239 -5.58 -40.06 17.24
N THR A 240 -6.66 -39.30 17.06
CA THR A 240 -8.02 -39.79 17.32
C THR A 240 -8.41 -40.90 16.33
N VAL A 241 -8.01 -40.78 15.06
CA VAL A 241 -8.18 -41.83 14.05
C VAL A 241 -7.35 -43.06 14.42
N ALA A 242 -6.10 -42.89 14.86
CA ALA A 242 -5.26 -43.99 15.34
C ALA A 242 -5.88 -44.70 16.56
N ASP A 243 -6.41 -43.95 17.54
CA ASP A 243 -7.14 -44.49 18.70
C ASP A 243 -8.32 -45.37 18.27
N ALA A 244 -9.08 -44.95 17.24
CA ALA A 244 -10.21 -45.72 16.73
C ALA A 244 -9.78 -47.06 16.11
N PHE A 245 -8.68 -47.06 15.36
CA PHE A 245 -8.08 -48.27 14.80
C PHE A 245 -7.48 -49.18 15.89
N GLU A 246 -6.86 -48.60 16.92
CA GLU A 246 -6.34 -49.32 18.08
C GLU A 246 -7.45 -50.03 18.88
N ALA A 247 -8.57 -49.33 19.11
CA ALA A 247 -9.75 -49.89 19.76
C ALA A 247 -10.38 -51.05 18.97
N ALA A 248 -10.19 -51.09 17.66
CA ALA A 248 -10.64 -52.17 16.78
C ALA A 248 -9.63 -53.33 16.66
N GLY A 249 -8.51 -53.27 17.40
CA GLY A 249 -7.50 -54.33 17.46
C GLY A 249 -6.28 -54.10 16.55
N GLY A 250 -6.09 -52.91 15.98
CA GLY A 250 -4.85 -52.51 15.32
C GLY A 250 -3.78 -52.17 16.36
N GLY A 251 -2.58 -52.70 16.27
CA GLY A 251 -1.49 -52.44 17.22
C GLY A 251 -0.33 -53.38 16.96
N ASP A 252 0.86 -53.04 17.45
CA ASP A 252 2.10 -53.79 17.20
C ASP A 252 2.39 -53.97 15.69
N GLY A 253 2.18 -52.91 14.89
CA GLY A 253 2.32 -52.91 13.43
C GLY A 253 1.17 -53.58 12.67
N GLY A 254 0.07 -53.92 13.34
CA GLY A 254 -1.10 -54.54 12.74
C GLY A 254 -2.07 -53.56 12.07
N ILE A 255 -2.58 -53.94 10.89
CA ILE A 255 -3.64 -53.21 10.17
C ILE A 255 -5.00 -53.58 10.75
N SER A 256 -5.87 -52.59 10.96
CA SER A 256 -7.26 -52.81 11.35
C SER A 256 -8.23 -52.10 10.41
N THR A 257 -9.52 -52.44 10.49
CA THR A 257 -10.59 -51.85 9.66
C THR A 257 -11.74 -51.42 10.56
N VAL A 258 -12.22 -50.19 10.36
CA VAL A 258 -13.25 -49.55 11.18
C VAL A 258 -14.29 -48.92 10.24
N SER A 259 -15.56 -48.91 10.63
CA SER A 259 -16.59 -48.19 9.88
C SER A 259 -16.36 -46.69 9.94
N ASP A 260 -16.58 -46.01 8.82
CA ASP A 260 -16.34 -44.56 8.75
C ASP A 260 -17.27 -43.81 9.72
N GLU A 261 -18.48 -44.31 9.98
CA GLU A 261 -19.38 -43.73 10.99
C GLU A 261 -18.84 -43.83 12.42
N ALA A 262 -18.01 -44.84 12.72
CA ALA A 262 -17.41 -44.99 14.04
C ALA A 262 -16.20 -44.06 14.21
N ILE A 263 -15.40 -43.87 13.15
CA ILE A 263 -14.32 -42.88 13.15
C ILE A 263 -14.91 -41.46 13.27
N ALA A 264 -15.99 -41.15 12.53
CA ALA A 264 -16.71 -39.88 12.65
C ALA A 264 -17.19 -39.62 14.08
N ALA A 265 -17.79 -40.63 14.73
CA ALA A 265 -18.24 -40.53 16.12
C ALA A 265 -17.08 -40.31 17.11
N CYS A 266 -15.92 -40.93 16.87
CA CYS A 266 -14.71 -40.68 17.67
C CYS A 266 -14.21 -39.23 17.51
N LEU A 267 -14.17 -38.72 16.29
CA LEU A 267 -13.78 -37.33 15.99
C LEU A 267 -14.74 -36.32 16.63
N GLU A 268 -16.05 -36.56 16.52
CA GLU A 268 -17.08 -35.73 17.16
C GLU A 268 -16.93 -35.75 18.69
N ALA A 269 -16.74 -36.93 19.29
CA ALA A 269 -16.55 -37.06 20.73
C ALA A 269 -15.28 -36.37 21.23
N ALA A 270 -14.21 -36.36 20.42
CA ALA A 270 -12.98 -35.64 20.70
C ALA A 270 -13.09 -34.12 20.44
N GLY A 271 -14.17 -33.66 19.79
CA GLY A 271 -14.34 -32.27 19.38
C GLY A 271 -13.35 -31.82 18.31
N VAL A 272 -12.85 -32.76 17.50
CA VAL A 272 -11.85 -32.50 16.47
C VAL A 272 -12.54 -32.33 15.11
N ALA A 273 -12.26 -31.21 14.43
CA ALA A 273 -12.78 -30.98 13.09
C ALA A 273 -12.17 -31.98 12.08
N GLU A 274 -12.98 -32.44 11.16
CA GLU A 274 -12.60 -33.45 10.15
C GLU A 274 -11.65 -32.88 9.07
N ASN A 275 -11.81 -31.59 8.76
CA ASN A 275 -11.10 -30.92 7.68
C ASN A 275 -10.17 -29.81 8.18
N ARG A 276 -9.00 -29.70 7.55
CA ARG A 276 -8.07 -28.58 7.75
C ARG A 276 -8.68 -27.30 7.20
N LYS A 277 -8.60 -26.20 7.96
CA LYS A 277 -9.11 -24.88 7.52
C LYS A 277 -8.20 -24.25 6.46
N PRO A 278 -8.75 -23.61 5.41
CA PRO A 278 -7.95 -22.86 4.44
C PRO A 278 -7.09 -21.78 5.10
N LEU A 279 -5.90 -21.53 4.56
CA LEU A 279 -5.03 -20.43 4.97
C LEU A 279 -5.03 -19.32 3.92
N ASP A 280 -5.20 -18.09 4.39
CA ASP A 280 -4.92 -16.88 3.65
C ASP A 280 -3.53 -16.38 4.03
N VAL A 281 -2.63 -16.28 3.05
CA VAL A 281 -1.25 -15.81 3.23
C VAL A 281 -1.10 -14.54 2.42
N ALA A 282 -1.23 -13.41 3.11
CA ALA A 282 -0.93 -12.11 2.54
C ALA A 282 0.57 -11.83 2.61
N SER A 283 1.15 -11.38 1.49
CA SER A 283 2.52 -10.87 1.44
C SER A 283 2.66 -9.63 2.35
N PRO A 284 3.85 -9.39 2.92
CA PRO A 284 4.09 -8.21 3.74
C PRO A 284 3.87 -6.93 2.92
N GLN A 285 3.48 -5.85 3.58
CA GLN A 285 3.24 -4.57 2.93
C GLN A 285 4.15 -3.52 3.57
N ILE A 286 4.92 -2.80 2.77
CA ILE A 286 5.67 -1.64 3.27
C ILE A 286 4.69 -0.48 3.42
N MET A 287 4.66 0.10 4.62
CA MET A 287 3.85 1.27 4.94
C MET A 287 4.80 2.40 5.38
N GLY A 288 4.43 3.64 5.08
CA GLY A 288 5.21 4.80 5.47
C GLY A 288 6.15 5.30 4.37
N ASP A 289 5.89 6.52 3.94
CA ASP A 289 6.79 7.32 3.12
C ASP A 289 7.57 8.23 4.08
N PRO A 290 8.89 8.08 4.26
CA PRO A 290 9.70 9.20 4.69
C PRO A 290 9.81 10.17 3.50
N GLN A 291 9.05 11.28 3.56
CA GLN A 291 9.29 12.43 2.69
C GLN A 291 10.74 12.92 2.84
N THR A 292 11.69 12.41 2.06
CA THR A 292 13.08 12.84 2.13
C THR A 292 13.71 12.90 0.72
N SER A 293 13.45 14.02 0.04
CA SER A 293 14.18 14.58 -1.11
C SER A 293 14.65 13.57 -2.18
N GLY A 294 13.70 12.96 -2.89
CA GLY A 294 13.98 11.97 -3.94
C GLY A 294 14.09 12.54 -5.36
N TYR A 295 14.92 13.55 -5.60
CA TYR A 295 15.12 14.07 -6.97
C TYR A 295 16.60 14.39 -7.22
N ALA A 296 17.30 13.49 -7.91
CA ALA A 296 18.68 13.74 -8.37
C ALA A 296 18.79 14.04 -9.87
N ASP A 297 17.77 13.73 -10.68
CA ASP A 297 17.65 14.19 -12.07
C ASP A 297 16.26 13.82 -12.62
N ASP A 298 15.35 14.78 -12.60
CA ASP A 298 14.02 14.65 -13.21
C ASP A 298 14.12 14.11 -14.66
N PRO A 299 13.35 13.08 -15.10
CA PRO A 299 12.29 12.33 -14.38
C PRO A 299 12.41 10.78 -14.36
N VAL A 300 13.60 10.20 -14.54
CA VAL A 300 13.73 8.72 -14.65
C VAL A 300 14.14 8.09 -13.33
N ASN A 301 13.35 7.12 -12.82
CA ASN A 301 13.83 6.19 -11.79
C ASN A 301 14.89 5.26 -12.38
N THR A 302 16.16 5.55 -12.09
CA THR A 302 17.33 4.81 -12.61
C THR A 302 17.42 3.36 -12.13
N THR A 303 16.54 2.93 -11.21
CA THR A 303 16.52 1.57 -10.65
C THR A 303 15.46 0.66 -11.30
N THR A 304 14.36 1.20 -11.82
CA THR A 304 13.22 0.41 -12.34
C THR A 304 12.89 0.70 -13.80
N GLY A 305 13.44 1.78 -14.37
CA GLY A 305 12.96 2.33 -15.63
C GLY A 305 11.58 2.99 -15.52
N ASN A 306 10.96 3.01 -14.33
CA ASN A 306 9.67 3.67 -14.12
C ASN A 306 9.86 5.18 -14.01
N PHE A 307 9.37 5.91 -14.99
CA PHE A 307 9.38 7.36 -15.00
C PHE A 307 8.11 7.86 -14.31
N VAL A 308 8.26 8.68 -13.26
CA VAL A 308 7.14 9.36 -12.58
C VAL A 308 7.40 10.86 -12.58
N GLU A 309 6.55 11.62 -13.25
CA GLU A 309 6.76 13.05 -13.49
C GLU A 309 5.53 13.84 -13.02
N PRO A 310 5.60 14.57 -11.89
CA PRO A 310 4.56 15.50 -11.49
C PRO A 310 4.68 16.80 -12.30
N GLU A 311 3.57 17.22 -12.88
CA GLU A 311 3.45 18.42 -13.69
C GLU A 311 2.36 19.32 -13.10
N ALA A 312 2.75 20.52 -12.68
CA ALA A 312 1.82 21.54 -12.22
C ALA A 312 1.50 22.48 -13.39
N ASP A 313 0.38 22.23 -14.08
CA ASP A 313 0.03 22.99 -15.29
C ASP A 313 -0.43 24.41 -14.98
N LEU A 314 -1.11 24.61 -13.85
CA LEU A 314 -1.49 25.92 -13.33
C LEU A 314 -1.28 25.99 -11.82
N VAL A 315 -0.39 26.89 -11.40
CA VAL A 315 -0.12 27.19 -9.98
C VAL A 315 -0.59 28.61 -9.67
N PHE A 316 -1.11 28.80 -8.46
CA PHE A 316 -1.49 30.10 -7.91
C PHE A 316 -0.75 30.34 -6.59
N THR A 317 -0.54 31.60 -6.22
CA THR A 317 0.20 31.96 -5.01
C THR A 317 -0.62 32.88 -4.10
N GLY A 318 -0.12 33.07 -2.88
CA GLY A 318 -0.72 33.95 -1.88
C GLY A 318 -2.15 33.53 -1.53
N ALA A 319 -3.07 34.48 -1.62
CA ALA A 319 -4.46 34.32 -1.20
C ALA A 319 -5.27 33.23 -1.95
N ALA A 320 -4.75 32.65 -3.03
CA ALA A 320 -5.42 31.57 -3.76
C ALA A 320 -4.49 30.38 -3.98
N ALA A 321 -3.50 30.17 -3.11
CA ALA A 321 -2.50 29.12 -3.27
C ALA A 321 -3.07 27.69 -3.23
N SER A 322 -4.30 27.49 -2.74
CA SER A 322 -4.98 26.19 -2.82
C SER A 322 -5.61 25.92 -4.19
N LEU A 323 -5.77 26.93 -5.05
CA LEU A 323 -6.20 26.70 -6.43
C LEU A 323 -5.01 26.21 -7.24
N GLY A 324 -5.21 25.16 -8.01
CA GLY A 324 -4.21 24.63 -8.93
C GLY A 324 -4.77 23.50 -9.77
N PHE A 325 -4.03 23.12 -10.81
CA PHE A 325 -4.31 21.92 -11.57
C PHE A 325 -2.99 21.17 -11.77
N GLU A 326 -2.98 19.90 -11.37
CA GLU A 326 -1.81 19.05 -11.44
C GLU A 326 -2.12 17.75 -12.17
N ARG A 327 -1.08 17.16 -12.74
CA ARG A 327 -1.09 15.83 -13.33
C ARG A 327 0.21 15.12 -13.01
N VAL A 328 0.16 13.80 -12.89
CA VAL A 328 1.29 12.94 -12.62
C VAL A 328 1.33 11.89 -13.70
N TYR A 329 2.45 11.79 -14.42
CA TYR A 329 2.69 10.65 -15.29
C TYR A 329 3.40 9.56 -14.52
N ASN A 330 3.05 8.32 -14.84
CA ASN A 330 3.64 7.12 -14.28
C ASN A 330 3.74 6.09 -15.41
N SER A 331 4.96 5.75 -15.82
CA SER A 331 5.20 4.93 -17.01
C SER A 331 4.73 3.47 -16.90
N VAL A 332 4.42 2.99 -15.68
CA VAL A 332 3.83 1.65 -15.47
C VAL A 332 2.31 1.69 -15.33
N SER A 333 1.69 2.87 -15.29
CA SER A 333 0.24 3.03 -15.26
C SER A 333 -0.32 2.96 -16.69
N THR A 334 -0.88 1.81 -17.09
CA THR A 334 -1.45 1.66 -18.45
C THR A 334 -2.96 1.82 -18.50
N SER A 335 -3.65 1.82 -17.34
CA SER A 335 -5.11 2.02 -17.23
C SER A 335 -5.49 2.58 -15.86
N HIS A 336 -6.62 3.29 -15.79
CA HIS A 336 -7.07 4.00 -14.59
C HIS A 336 -8.23 3.31 -13.85
N ASP A 337 -8.81 2.24 -14.42
CA ASP A 337 -10.00 1.52 -13.91
C ASP A 337 -10.06 0.06 -14.40
N SER A 338 -10.91 -0.76 -13.76
CA SER A 338 -11.27 -2.14 -14.17
C SER A 338 -11.88 -2.22 -15.58
N ASP A 339 -12.35 -1.09 -16.12
CA ASP A 339 -12.90 -0.97 -17.47
C ASP A 339 -11.83 -0.62 -18.54
N GLY A 340 -10.56 -0.47 -18.13
CA GLY A 340 -9.44 -0.26 -19.04
C GLY A 340 -9.36 1.13 -19.68
N ALA A 341 -10.14 2.10 -19.21
CA ALA A 341 -10.11 3.47 -19.72
C ALA A 341 -8.86 4.23 -19.23
N PRO A 342 -8.15 4.96 -20.12
CA PRO A 342 -7.05 5.83 -19.73
C PRO A 342 -7.56 7.14 -19.10
N GLY A 343 -6.75 7.75 -18.22
CA GLY A 343 -7.07 9.02 -17.55
C GLY A 343 -7.25 10.20 -18.52
N ALA A 344 -7.65 11.37 -17.99
CA ALA A 344 -8.02 12.56 -18.75
C ALA A 344 -6.91 13.10 -19.69
N PHE A 345 -5.65 12.74 -19.44
CA PHE A 345 -4.49 13.07 -20.29
C PHE A 345 -3.91 11.87 -21.06
N GLY A 346 -4.66 10.77 -21.12
CA GLY A 346 -4.25 9.55 -21.82
C GLY A 346 -3.46 8.58 -20.93
N PRO A 347 -2.97 7.48 -21.53
CA PRO A 347 -2.27 6.42 -20.80
C PRO A 347 -1.08 6.96 -20.00
N GLY A 348 -0.88 6.45 -18.78
CA GLY A 348 0.19 6.87 -17.88
C GLY A 348 -0.13 8.08 -17.01
N TRP A 349 -1.15 8.88 -17.35
CA TRP A 349 -1.45 10.12 -16.61
C TRP A 349 -2.61 9.96 -15.63
N SER A 350 -2.42 10.49 -14.43
CA SER A 350 -3.48 10.79 -13.45
C SER A 350 -3.49 12.29 -13.16
N SER A 351 -4.64 12.88 -12.88
CA SER A 351 -4.76 14.33 -12.68
C SER A 351 -5.87 14.71 -11.73
N THR A 352 -5.98 16.01 -11.42
CA THR A 352 -7.12 16.59 -10.66
C THR A 352 -8.49 16.23 -11.27
N ALA A 353 -8.56 15.93 -12.57
CA ALA A 353 -9.80 15.53 -13.24
C ALA A 353 -10.15 14.05 -13.03
N ASP A 354 -9.19 13.22 -12.62
CA ASP A 354 -9.36 11.77 -12.45
C ASP A 354 -9.65 11.37 -10.98
N GLU A 355 -9.56 12.34 -10.07
CA GLU A 355 -9.83 12.16 -8.65
C GLU A 355 -11.29 11.74 -8.41
N ARG A 356 -11.50 10.65 -7.66
CA ARG A 356 -12.83 10.10 -7.35
C ARG A 356 -12.82 9.22 -6.11
N LEU A 357 -13.98 9.10 -5.47
CA LEU A 357 -14.24 8.14 -4.42
C LEU A 357 -15.08 6.99 -4.98
N VAL A 358 -14.58 5.77 -4.91
CA VAL A 358 -15.32 4.55 -5.27
C VAL A 358 -15.79 3.91 -3.97
N VAL A 359 -17.08 3.57 -3.87
CA VAL A 359 -17.67 2.95 -2.68
C VAL A 359 -18.33 1.65 -3.09
N ASP A 360 -18.03 0.57 -2.39
CA ASP A 360 -18.55 -0.78 -2.63
C ASP A 360 -18.96 -1.46 -1.31
N ASP A 361 -19.31 -2.74 -1.38
CA ASP A 361 -19.77 -3.51 -0.21
C ASP A 361 -18.60 -3.80 0.76
N GLU A 362 -17.37 -3.88 0.26
CA GLU A 362 -16.14 -4.15 1.00
C GLU A 362 -15.53 -2.92 1.68
N GLY A 363 -15.82 -1.71 1.19
CA GLY A 363 -15.27 -0.47 1.73
C GLY A 363 -15.46 0.77 0.85
N ALA A 364 -14.44 1.63 0.85
CA ALA A 364 -14.33 2.73 -0.11
C ALA A 364 -12.87 2.97 -0.47
N THR A 365 -12.62 3.34 -1.73
CA THR A 365 -11.30 3.68 -2.26
C THR A 365 -11.32 5.07 -2.86
N TRP A 366 -10.55 5.98 -2.28
CA TRP A 366 -10.33 7.31 -2.86
C TRP A 366 -9.11 7.28 -3.79
N VAL A 367 -9.35 7.41 -5.08
CA VAL A 367 -8.32 7.64 -6.09
C VAL A 367 -8.01 9.13 -6.09
N ARG A 368 -6.79 9.48 -5.67
CA ARG A 368 -6.31 10.86 -5.58
C ARG A 368 -5.92 11.39 -6.96
N ALA A 369 -5.80 12.71 -7.07
CA ALA A 369 -5.33 13.40 -8.29
C ALA A 369 -3.95 12.90 -8.78
N THR A 370 -3.14 12.35 -7.87
CA THR A 370 -1.83 11.76 -8.18
C THR A 370 -1.90 10.33 -8.71
N GLY A 371 -3.09 9.72 -8.75
CA GLY A 371 -3.30 8.29 -9.05
C GLY A 371 -3.14 7.37 -7.84
N ARG A 372 -2.86 7.91 -6.65
CA ARG A 372 -2.75 7.11 -5.41
C ARG A 372 -4.11 6.67 -4.91
N HIS A 373 -4.24 5.42 -4.47
CA HIS A 373 -5.47 4.88 -3.86
C HIS A 373 -5.37 4.95 -2.33
N VAL A 374 -6.42 5.46 -1.68
CA VAL A 374 -6.58 5.49 -0.21
C VAL A 374 -7.79 4.65 0.15
N VAL A 375 -7.58 3.58 0.92
CA VAL A 375 -8.62 2.61 1.25
C VAL A 375 -9.19 2.85 2.64
N PHE A 376 -10.51 2.90 2.73
CA PHE A 376 -11.31 3.00 3.95
C PHE A 376 -12.06 1.66 4.14
N PRO A 377 -11.64 0.81 5.08
CA PRO A 377 -12.30 -0.48 5.32
C PRO A 377 -13.68 -0.26 5.93
N ARG A 378 -14.62 -1.19 5.74
CA ARG A 378 -15.91 -1.13 6.44
C ARG A 378 -15.75 -1.22 7.95
N ALA A 379 -16.53 -0.42 8.67
CA ALA A 379 -16.67 -0.49 10.12
C ALA A 379 -18.13 -0.29 10.52
N GLY A 380 -18.84 -1.39 10.78
CA GLY A 380 -20.28 -1.37 11.00
C GLY A 380 -21.03 -0.85 9.77
N ALA A 381 -21.92 0.13 9.96
CA ALA A 381 -22.67 0.77 8.87
C ALA A 381 -21.87 1.86 8.13
N GLY A 382 -20.68 2.22 8.63
CA GLY A 382 -19.81 3.26 8.05
C GLY A 382 -18.45 2.70 7.65
N TRP A 383 -17.43 3.55 7.75
CA TRP A 383 -16.05 3.23 7.41
C TRP A 383 -15.12 3.43 8.60
N GLY A 384 -14.09 2.61 8.68
CA GLY A 384 -12.97 2.81 9.58
C GLY A 384 -12.05 3.94 9.10
N ARG A 385 -11.08 4.28 9.95
CA ARG A 385 -9.96 5.15 9.56
C ARG A 385 -9.25 4.54 8.35
N ALA A 386 -8.81 5.39 7.42
CA ALA A 386 -8.04 4.96 6.27
C ALA A 386 -6.82 4.13 6.68
N VAL A 387 -6.53 3.10 5.89
CA VAL A 387 -5.36 2.26 6.11
C VAL A 387 -4.10 3.10 5.91
N GLY A 388 -3.22 3.12 6.92
CA GLY A 388 -1.94 3.84 6.88
C GLY A 388 -2.02 5.38 6.96
N GLU A 389 -3.22 5.97 7.01
CA GLU A 389 -3.40 7.43 6.87
C GLU A 389 -4.28 8.00 7.99
N ASN A 390 -4.01 9.24 8.39
CA ASN A 390 -4.89 10.00 9.31
C ASN A 390 -6.08 10.59 8.55
N LEU A 391 -6.87 9.74 7.90
CA LEU A 391 -8.06 10.12 7.15
C LEU A 391 -9.28 9.36 7.64
N TRP A 392 -10.41 10.05 7.72
CA TRP A 392 -11.71 9.50 8.11
C TRP A 392 -12.72 9.78 7.02
N LEU A 393 -13.59 8.80 6.74
CA LEU A 393 -14.64 8.89 5.75
C LEU A 393 -16.01 8.84 6.43
N GLU A 394 -16.84 9.83 6.13
CA GLU A 394 -18.20 9.96 6.65
C GLU A 394 -19.20 10.10 5.49
N ALA A 395 -20.35 9.44 5.60
CA ALA A 395 -21.49 9.68 4.71
C ALA A 395 -22.31 10.87 5.22
N LEU A 396 -22.83 11.68 4.30
CA LEU A 396 -23.72 12.80 4.59
C LEU A 396 -25.18 12.35 4.47
N ASP A 397 -25.93 12.49 5.56
CA ASP A 397 -27.35 12.13 5.60
C ASP A 397 -28.20 12.99 4.65
N ALA A 398 -29.21 12.38 4.04
CA ALA A 398 -30.13 13.06 3.13
C ALA A 398 -31.13 14.01 3.84
N ALA A 399 -31.25 13.91 5.17
CA ALA A 399 -32.32 14.54 5.95
C ALA A 399 -32.08 16.01 6.35
N ASP A 400 -30.85 16.54 6.23
CA ASP A 400 -30.50 17.90 6.70
C ASP A 400 -30.73 19.02 5.67
N THR A 401 -31.61 18.81 4.68
CA THR A 401 -31.92 19.81 3.63
C THR A 401 -33.34 20.36 3.67
N GLY A 402 -34.05 20.19 4.79
CA GLY A 402 -35.40 20.74 4.95
C GLY A 402 -35.41 22.22 5.30
N ASP A 403 -35.60 23.09 4.27
CA ASP A 403 -36.17 24.45 4.24
C ASP A 403 -35.84 25.39 5.44
N ASP A 404 -36.48 26.56 5.53
CA ASP A 404 -36.40 27.54 6.62
C ASP A 404 -35.31 28.62 6.42
N GLY A 405 -35.73 29.67 5.71
CA GLY A 405 -34.98 30.90 5.58
C GLY A 405 -34.85 31.74 6.87
N ALA A 406 -34.06 32.80 6.72
CA ALA A 406 -33.77 33.91 7.63
C ALA A 406 -32.47 33.80 8.42
N ALA A 407 -31.70 34.89 8.31
CA ALA A 407 -30.36 35.08 8.82
C ALA A 407 -30.25 35.03 10.35
N SER A 408 -29.20 34.37 10.84
CA SER A 408 -28.44 34.87 11.98
C SER A 408 -27.02 34.31 11.95
N ALA A 409 -26.05 35.22 11.98
CA ALA A 409 -24.64 34.94 12.10
C ALA A 409 -24.32 34.26 13.45
N ALA A 410 -23.72 33.08 13.36
CA ALA A 410 -22.75 32.44 14.25
C ALA A 410 -22.92 30.93 14.05
N ASP A 411 -22.27 30.37 13.03
CA ASP A 411 -22.33 28.93 12.79
C ASP A 411 -20.92 28.39 12.50
N ASP A 412 -20.55 27.38 13.26
CA ASP A 412 -19.26 26.73 13.31
C ASP A 412 -19.08 25.84 12.07
N GLY A 413 -18.68 26.46 10.95
CA GLY A 413 -17.90 25.88 9.84
C GLY A 413 -18.44 24.66 9.08
N THR A 414 -19.55 24.05 9.50
CA THR A 414 -19.92 22.68 9.13
C THR A 414 -21.23 22.65 8.31
N GLY A 415 -22.16 23.58 8.55
CA GLY A 415 -23.46 23.63 7.86
C GLY A 415 -23.43 24.08 6.38
N GLY A 416 -22.34 24.73 5.94
CA GLY A 416 -22.15 25.14 4.54
C GLY A 416 -21.52 24.05 3.63
N ALA A 417 -21.05 22.95 4.22
CA ALA A 417 -20.40 21.84 3.53
C ALA A 417 -21.43 20.93 2.82
N ALA A 418 -22.50 20.56 3.53
CA ALA A 418 -23.50 19.59 3.07
C ALA A 418 -24.29 20.06 1.82
N ARG A 419 -24.54 21.36 1.69
CA ARG A 419 -25.31 21.92 0.55
C ARG A 419 -24.59 21.82 -0.80
N ALA A 420 -23.27 21.66 -0.84
CA ALA A 420 -22.49 21.54 -2.08
C ALA A 420 -22.22 20.08 -2.48
N CYS A 421 -22.21 19.14 -1.54
CA CYS A 421 -22.05 17.70 -1.81
C CYS A 421 -23.35 17.06 -2.33
N GLY A 422 -24.50 17.67 -2.04
CA GLY A 422 -25.82 17.07 -2.25
C GLY A 422 -26.16 16.03 -1.18
N ALA A 423 -27.45 15.72 -1.04
CA ALA A 423 -27.93 14.66 -0.16
C ALA A 423 -27.31 13.31 -0.56
N GLY A 424 -26.78 12.56 0.41
CA GLY A 424 -26.15 11.26 0.17
C GLY A 424 -24.69 11.30 -0.31
N GLY A 425 -24.01 12.46 -0.20
CA GLY A 425 -22.59 12.60 -0.50
C GLY A 425 -21.66 12.07 0.60
N PHE A 426 -20.35 12.29 0.45
CA PHE A 426 -19.33 11.80 1.37
C PHE A 426 -18.33 12.90 1.74
N VAL A 427 -17.73 12.80 2.93
CA VAL A 427 -16.65 13.68 3.37
C VAL A 427 -15.48 12.86 3.86
N VAL A 428 -14.31 13.14 3.30
CA VAL A 428 -13.03 12.72 3.87
C VAL A 428 -12.45 13.88 4.67
N SER A 429 -11.99 13.63 5.90
CA SER A 429 -11.31 14.61 6.73
C SER A 429 -9.96 14.10 7.23
N ASP A 430 -8.99 14.99 7.42
CA ASP A 430 -7.71 14.69 8.08
C ASP A 430 -7.64 15.28 9.51
N ASN A 431 -6.57 14.96 10.24
CA ASN A 431 -6.32 15.47 11.59
C ASN A 431 -5.72 16.90 11.62
N GLU A 432 -5.48 17.50 10.46
CA GLU A 432 -4.90 18.83 10.27
C GLU A 432 -5.94 19.85 9.75
N GLY A 433 -7.21 19.46 9.70
CA GLY A 433 -8.34 20.32 9.29
C GLY A 433 -8.62 20.36 7.79
N GLY A 434 -7.97 19.49 7.00
CA GLY A 434 -8.29 19.22 5.61
C GLY A 434 -9.63 18.47 5.48
N ARG A 435 -10.44 18.90 4.51
CA ARG A 435 -11.70 18.25 4.15
C ARG A 435 -11.83 18.15 2.63
N TRP A 436 -12.24 16.98 2.17
CA TRP A 436 -12.57 16.67 0.78
C TRP A 436 -13.98 16.16 0.74
N CYS A 437 -14.81 16.79 -0.07
CA CYS A 437 -16.22 16.50 -0.16
C CYS A 437 -16.52 15.89 -1.52
N PHE A 438 -17.33 14.85 -1.53
CA PHE A 438 -17.74 14.11 -2.70
C PHE A 438 -19.27 14.08 -2.78
N ASP A 439 -19.80 14.09 -3.99
CA ASP A 439 -21.21 13.84 -4.20
C ASP A 439 -21.57 12.35 -4.04
N ALA A 440 -22.86 12.03 -4.12
CA ALA A 440 -23.34 10.66 -3.97
C ALA A 440 -22.80 9.67 -5.02
N ALA A 441 -22.29 10.18 -6.15
CA ALA A 441 -21.64 9.38 -7.19
C ALA A 441 -20.11 9.28 -6.98
N GLY A 442 -19.59 9.82 -5.86
CA GLY A 442 -18.17 9.79 -5.54
C GLY A 442 -17.34 10.82 -6.30
N ARG A 443 -17.96 11.82 -6.94
CA ARG A 443 -17.23 12.88 -7.65
C ARG A 443 -16.84 13.99 -6.67
N PRO A 444 -15.59 14.48 -6.68
CA PRO A 444 -15.18 15.52 -5.74
C PRO A 444 -15.92 16.85 -5.96
N ALA A 445 -16.75 17.27 -5.01
CA ALA A 445 -17.50 18.52 -5.04
C ALA A 445 -16.63 19.73 -4.65
N TRP A 446 -15.87 19.63 -3.56
CA TRP A 446 -14.97 20.69 -3.11
C TRP A 446 -13.91 20.14 -2.16
N TRP A 447 -12.83 20.89 -1.95
CA TRP A 447 -11.88 20.63 -0.87
C TRP A 447 -11.42 21.92 -0.21
N GLY A 448 -10.91 21.83 1.01
CA GLY A 448 -10.32 22.98 1.71
C GLY A 448 -9.65 22.57 3.02
N ARG A 449 -8.85 23.48 3.58
CA ARG A 449 -8.15 23.36 4.86
C ARG A 449 -8.37 24.65 5.66
N GLY A 450 -9.56 24.76 6.24
CA GLY A 450 -10.02 25.95 6.94
C GLY A 450 -10.46 27.11 6.02
N ALA A 451 -10.92 28.20 6.65
CA ALA A 451 -11.43 29.38 5.95
C ALA A 451 -10.37 30.00 5.03
N GLY A 452 -10.75 30.47 3.84
CA GLY A 452 -9.79 31.11 2.94
C GLY A 452 -9.21 30.19 1.86
N THR A 453 -9.51 28.88 1.89
CA THR A 453 -8.78 27.87 1.10
C THR A 453 -9.67 27.00 0.23
N ARG A 454 -11.00 27.13 0.33
CA ARG A 454 -11.95 26.25 -0.35
C ARG A 454 -11.84 26.37 -1.86
N VAL A 455 -11.75 25.23 -2.54
CA VAL A 455 -11.83 25.10 -4.00
C VAL A 455 -12.98 24.17 -4.35
N GLU A 456 -13.94 24.72 -5.08
CA GLU A 456 -15.10 24.00 -5.60
C GLU A 456 -14.82 23.46 -7.00
N ARG A 457 -15.44 22.33 -7.33
CA ARG A 457 -15.38 21.73 -8.66
C ARG A 457 -16.76 21.77 -9.29
N SER A 458 -16.78 22.02 -10.59
CA SER A 458 -17.99 21.96 -11.41
C SER A 458 -17.85 20.90 -12.50
N TYR A 459 -18.95 20.25 -12.85
CA TYR A 459 -18.98 19.17 -13.84
C TYR A 459 -19.95 19.50 -14.97
N ASP A 460 -19.64 19.03 -16.18
CA ASP A 460 -20.54 19.14 -17.32
C ASP A 460 -21.66 18.08 -17.28
N CYS A 461 -22.58 18.11 -18.25
CA CYS A 461 -23.69 17.15 -18.32
C CYS A 461 -23.25 15.70 -18.61
N ALA A 462 -22.02 15.49 -19.05
CA ALA A 462 -21.42 14.16 -19.23
C ALA A 462 -20.68 13.69 -17.97
N GLY A 463 -20.68 14.49 -16.89
CA GLY A 463 -20.05 14.16 -15.62
C GLY A 463 -18.54 14.42 -15.58
N ARG A 464 -17.98 15.14 -16.55
CA ARG A 464 -16.55 15.46 -16.60
C ARG A 464 -16.26 16.77 -15.90
N LEU A 465 -15.07 16.90 -15.33
CA LEU A 465 -14.64 18.13 -14.66
C LEU A 465 -14.64 19.30 -15.66
N ALA A 466 -15.46 20.31 -15.42
CA ALA A 466 -15.60 21.50 -16.26
C ALA A 466 -14.84 22.71 -15.70
N GLY A 467 -14.58 22.74 -14.40
CA GLY A 467 -13.86 23.87 -13.80
C GLY A 467 -13.60 23.73 -12.31
N LEU A 468 -12.67 24.56 -11.83
CA LEU A 468 -12.28 24.74 -10.44
C LEU A 468 -12.48 26.19 -10.06
N VAL A 469 -13.11 26.47 -8.90
CA VAL A 469 -13.32 27.84 -8.41
C VAL A 469 -12.92 27.92 -6.94
N HIS A 470 -11.94 28.76 -6.66
CA HIS A 470 -11.59 29.15 -5.31
C HIS A 470 -12.68 30.06 -4.73
N GLU A 471 -12.97 29.97 -3.43
CA GLU A 471 -13.95 30.79 -2.70
C GLU A 471 -13.74 32.32 -2.80
N ARG A 472 -12.60 32.76 -3.36
CA ARG A 472 -12.25 34.17 -3.59
C ARG A 472 -12.50 34.59 -5.05
N GLY A 473 -13.22 33.77 -5.81
CA GLY A 473 -13.65 34.04 -7.19
C GLY A 473 -12.58 33.81 -8.27
N ARG A 474 -11.42 33.23 -7.92
CA ARG A 474 -10.40 32.82 -8.90
C ARG A 474 -10.73 31.42 -9.38
N GLY A 475 -10.56 31.14 -10.67
CA GLY A 475 -10.90 29.84 -11.23
C GLY A 475 -10.00 29.34 -12.34
N VAL A 476 -10.22 28.09 -12.70
CA VAL A 476 -9.64 27.38 -13.84
C VAL A 476 -10.78 26.70 -14.60
N ASP A 477 -10.96 27.03 -15.87
CA ASP A 477 -11.86 26.32 -16.76
C ASP A 477 -11.12 25.15 -17.41
N VAL A 478 -11.80 23.99 -17.47
CA VAL A 478 -11.30 22.77 -18.10
C VAL A 478 -12.01 22.57 -19.42
N VAL A 479 -11.25 22.58 -20.51
CA VAL A 479 -11.76 22.43 -21.87
C VAL A 479 -11.45 21.02 -22.36
N TRP A 480 -12.48 20.24 -22.65
CA TRP A 480 -12.36 18.91 -23.27
C TRP A 480 -12.31 19.00 -24.78
N ASP A 481 -11.71 18.00 -25.42
CA ASP A 481 -11.70 17.86 -26.87
C ASP A 481 -13.10 17.56 -27.44
N GLU A 482 -13.27 17.61 -28.77
CA GLU A 482 -14.58 17.40 -29.42
C GLU A 482 -15.15 16.00 -29.14
N SER A 483 -14.27 14.99 -29.00
CA SER A 483 -14.67 13.63 -28.64
C SER A 483 -15.09 13.54 -27.16
N GLY A 484 -14.61 14.47 -26.34
CA GLY A 484 -14.91 14.52 -24.94
C GLY A 484 -14.15 13.52 -24.09
N SER A 485 -13.05 12.97 -24.62
CA SER A 485 -12.24 11.92 -23.99
C SER A 485 -10.95 12.44 -23.39
N ARG A 486 -10.50 13.64 -23.79
CA ARG A 486 -9.24 14.24 -23.32
C ARG A 486 -9.40 15.72 -23.00
N ILE A 487 -8.61 16.21 -22.05
CA ILE A 487 -8.52 17.65 -21.77
C ILE A 487 -7.69 18.32 -22.87
N ALA A 488 -8.32 19.17 -23.68
CA ALA A 488 -7.65 19.94 -24.72
C ALA A 488 -6.98 21.21 -24.18
N ALA A 489 -7.53 21.83 -23.12
CA ALA A 489 -6.91 23.00 -22.51
C ALA A 489 -7.36 23.26 -21.07
N LEU A 490 -6.54 24.02 -20.34
CA LEU A 490 -6.85 24.63 -19.06
C LEU A 490 -6.75 26.15 -19.18
N VAL A 491 -7.73 26.89 -18.70
CA VAL A 491 -7.77 28.36 -18.77
C VAL A 491 -7.94 28.95 -17.39
N ALA A 492 -6.92 29.64 -16.88
CA ALA A 492 -7.00 30.37 -15.63
C ALA A 492 -7.79 31.67 -15.79
N TRP A 493 -8.43 32.12 -14.71
CA TRP A 493 -9.17 33.38 -14.64
C TRP A 493 -8.33 34.63 -14.99
N ASP A 494 -6.99 34.56 -14.85
CA ASP A 494 -6.05 35.63 -15.17
C ASP A 494 -5.58 35.63 -16.64
N GLY A 495 -6.16 34.75 -17.46
CA GLY A 495 -5.84 34.61 -18.88
C GLY A 495 -4.64 33.72 -19.19
N ARG A 496 -3.98 33.12 -18.19
CA ARG A 496 -3.03 32.03 -18.45
C ARG A 496 -3.76 30.82 -19.03
N ARG A 497 -3.16 30.19 -20.03
CA ARG A 497 -3.74 29.02 -20.69
C ARG A 497 -2.67 27.96 -20.96
N ALA A 498 -3.02 26.70 -20.74
CA ALA A 498 -2.23 25.54 -21.16
C ALA A 498 -3.04 24.74 -22.17
N ASP A 499 -2.50 24.54 -23.38
CA ASP A 499 -3.10 23.75 -24.46
C ASP A 499 -2.36 22.42 -24.60
N PHE A 500 -3.10 21.32 -24.74
CA PHE A 500 -2.60 19.95 -24.77
C PHE A 500 -2.84 19.33 -26.14
N SER A 501 -1.83 18.63 -26.69
CA SER A 501 -1.93 17.93 -27.97
C SER A 501 -1.58 16.45 -27.82
N TYR A 502 -2.33 15.63 -28.54
CA TYR A 502 -2.27 14.17 -28.45
C TYR A 502 -1.94 13.55 -29.81
N ASP A 503 -1.28 12.40 -29.81
CA ASP A 503 -1.09 11.60 -31.02
C ASP A 503 -2.34 10.76 -31.36
N SER A 504 -2.31 10.05 -32.48
CA SER A 504 -3.41 9.17 -32.93
C SER A 504 -3.71 8.00 -31.99
N SER A 505 -2.80 7.71 -31.05
CA SER A 505 -2.97 6.68 -30.01
C SER A 505 -3.46 7.28 -28.69
N GLY A 506 -3.78 8.58 -28.67
CA GLY A 506 -4.31 9.28 -27.50
C GLY A 506 -3.28 9.55 -26.41
N ARG A 507 -1.98 9.48 -26.73
CA ARG A 507 -0.89 9.84 -25.82
C ARG A 507 -0.60 11.33 -25.91
N LEU A 508 -0.36 11.97 -24.77
CA LEU A 508 0.02 13.38 -24.73
C LEU A 508 1.42 13.57 -25.33
N VAL A 509 1.55 14.44 -26.33
CA VAL A 509 2.82 14.71 -27.04
C VAL A 509 3.30 16.15 -26.94
N GLY A 510 2.47 17.06 -26.43
CA GLY A 510 2.89 18.45 -26.26
C GLY A 510 1.96 19.28 -25.39
N VAL A 511 2.57 20.23 -24.67
CA VAL A 511 1.90 21.26 -23.89
C VAL A 511 2.39 22.62 -24.35
N THR A 512 1.47 23.53 -24.65
CA THR A 512 1.78 24.93 -24.99
C THR A 512 1.20 25.83 -23.90
N ARG A 513 2.07 26.59 -23.21
CA ARG A 513 1.65 27.51 -22.15
C ARG A 513 1.71 28.95 -22.66
N SER A 514 0.66 29.71 -22.41
CA SER A 514 0.58 31.14 -22.74
C SER A 514 0.17 31.96 -21.52
N GLY A 515 0.80 33.12 -21.34
CA GLY A 515 0.56 34.03 -20.22
C GLY A 515 -0.31 35.21 -20.63
N GLY A 516 -1.23 35.61 -19.74
CA GLY A 516 -2.01 36.83 -19.88
C GLY A 516 -1.10 38.05 -20.01
N GLY A 517 -0.96 38.56 -21.24
CA GLY A 517 -0.22 39.79 -21.55
C GLY A 517 1.29 39.62 -21.80
N GLY A 518 1.69 38.84 -22.82
CA GLY A 518 3.01 39.01 -23.46
C GLY A 518 3.70 37.72 -23.90
N ALA A 519 3.79 37.54 -25.23
CA ALA A 519 4.57 36.56 -26.01
C ALA A 519 4.41 35.05 -25.68
N PRO A 520 4.30 34.17 -26.70
CA PRO A 520 4.30 32.73 -26.46
C PRO A 520 5.65 32.28 -25.88
N LEU A 521 5.64 31.66 -24.70
CA LEU A 521 6.83 31.10 -24.06
C LEU A 521 6.83 29.57 -24.26
N ARG A 522 7.88 29.12 -24.97
CA ARG A 522 8.41 27.75 -25.18
C ARG A 522 7.43 26.58 -25.39
N VAL A 523 7.61 25.91 -26.53
CA VAL A 523 7.19 24.52 -26.78
C VAL A 523 8.10 23.58 -25.97
N GLY A 524 7.55 22.90 -24.96
CA GLY A 524 8.17 21.73 -24.34
C GLY A 524 7.76 20.47 -25.07
N ARG A 525 8.72 19.70 -25.59
CA ARG A 525 8.46 18.35 -26.14
C ARG A 525 8.57 17.38 -24.96
N VAL A 526 7.51 16.61 -24.68
CA VAL A 526 7.57 15.55 -23.65
C VAL A 526 8.52 14.46 -24.16
N GLY A 527 9.64 14.26 -23.48
CA GLY A 527 10.75 13.43 -23.92
C GLY A 527 10.58 11.93 -23.64
N ALA A 528 9.49 11.30 -24.09
CA ALA A 528 9.31 9.86 -23.96
C ALA A 528 9.79 9.11 -25.22
N HIS A 529 11.11 9.02 -25.45
CA HIS A 529 11.75 7.94 -26.22
C HIS A 529 13.27 8.10 -26.27
N ARG A 530 13.98 7.36 -25.41
CA ARG A 530 15.32 6.84 -25.70
C ARG A 530 15.28 5.33 -25.49
N THR A 531 14.99 4.60 -26.56
CA THR A 531 15.33 3.18 -26.66
C THR A 531 16.82 3.09 -26.96
N GLY A 532 17.59 2.48 -26.06
CA GLY A 532 18.99 2.13 -26.30
C GLY A 532 19.12 0.62 -26.46
N ASP A 533 19.64 0.20 -27.61
CA ASP A 533 20.19 -1.13 -27.89
C ASP A 533 21.35 -1.49 -26.97
#